data_AF-A0AAN9EM94-F1
#
_entry.id   AF-A0AAN9EM94-F1
#
_cell.length_a   1.000
_cell.length_b   1.000
_cell.length_c   1.000
_cell.angle_alpha   90.00
_cell.angle_beta   90.00
_cell.angle_gamma   90.00
#
_symmetry.space_group_name_H-M   'P 1'
#
loop_
_entity.id
_entity.type
_entity.pdbx_description
1 polymer ?
#
loop_
_entity_poly.entity_id
_entity_poly.type
_entity_poly.pdbx_seq_one_letter_code
_entity_poly.pdbx_strand_id
1 'polypeptide(L)'
;MVILFAAGGFYAINRRGQVLLATVNEQTIVNFVSGQLNNLELAVNLAKRGNLPGAEQLVVERFHELFAQTKYKEAAELAAESPQGILRTPDIVAKFQSVPVQAGQTPPLLQYFGTLLTRGKLNAFESLELSRLVVNQNKKNLLENWLAEDKLECSEDLGDLVKTVDNDLALKIYIKARATPKVVVAFAERREFDKILIYSKQCILLGLYYQTLCWVHT
;
A
#
# COMPACT_ATOMS: atom_id res chain seq x y z
N MET A 1 9.44 -42.99 -19.82
CA MET A 1 9.23 -42.79 -18.37
C MET A 1 9.23 -41.30 -18.11
N VAL A 2 8.15 -40.76 -17.53
CA VAL A 2 8.06 -39.34 -17.14
C VAL A 2 8.18 -39.29 -15.63
N ILE A 3 9.18 -38.58 -15.12
CA ILE A 3 9.37 -38.35 -13.68
C ILE A 3 9.13 -36.86 -13.44
N LEU A 4 8.21 -36.54 -12.53
CA LEU A 4 7.97 -35.19 -12.04
C LEU A 4 9.03 -34.86 -10.99
N PHE A 5 9.67 -33.70 -11.13
CA PHE A 5 10.74 -33.24 -10.24
C PHE A 5 10.24 -32.11 -9.32
N ALA A 6 10.82 -32.02 -8.12
CA ALA A 6 10.43 -31.05 -7.10
C ALA A 6 10.61 -29.57 -7.50
N ALA A 7 11.34 -29.28 -8.59
CA ALA A 7 11.57 -27.93 -9.11
C ALA A 7 10.62 -27.50 -10.26
N GLY A 8 9.48 -28.18 -10.46
CA GLY A 8 8.44 -27.70 -11.38
C GLY A 8 8.67 -27.96 -12.87
N GLY A 9 9.00 -29.21 -13.24
CA GLY A 9 9.19 -29.64 -14.63
C GLY A 9 9.11 -31.16 -14.81
N PHE A 10 9.45 -31.65 -16.01
CA PHE A 10 9.47 -33.08 -16.31
C PHE A 10 10.69 -33.54 -17.11
N TYR A 11 11.08 -34.78 -16.88
CA TYR A 11 12.05 -35.49 -17.71
C TYR A 11 11.35 -36.44 -18.69
N ALA A 12 11.90 -36.55 -19.90
CA ALA A 12 11.45 -37.52 -20.90
C ALA A 12 12.65 -38.19 -21.57
N ILE A 13 12.50 -39.46 -21.95
CA ILE A 13 13.52 -40.19 -22.72
C ILE A 13 12.90 -40.54 -24.06
N ASN A 14 13.55 -40.16 -25.15
CA ASN A 14 13.07 -40.50 -26.49
C ASN A 14 13.57 -41.88 -26.95
N ARG A 15 13.05 -42.38 -28.07
CA ARG A 15 13.45 -43.69 -28.64
C ARG A 15 14.91 -43.77 -29.09
N ARG A 16 15.62 -42.62 -29.18
CA ARG A 16 17.04 -42.54 -29.50
C ARG A 16 17.93 -42.55 -28.23
N GLY A 17 17.34 -42.70 -27.05
CA GLY A 17 18.07 -42.68 -25.78
C GLY A 17 18.45 -41.28 -25.28
N GLN A 18 17.94 -40.21 -25.90
CA GLN A 18 18.20 -38.84 -25.45
C GLN A 18 17.33 -38.53 -24.23
N VAL A 19 17.94 -37.97 -23.19
CA VAL A 19 17.25 -37.45 -22.00
C VAL A 19 16.92 -35.98 -22.24
N LEU A 20 15.63 -35.65 -22.17
CA LEU A 20 15.09 -34.32 -22.33
C LEU A 20 14.61 -33.82 -20.96
N LEU A 21 14.96 -32.59 -20.63
CA LEU A 21 14.42 -31.85 -19.50
C LEU A 21 13.59 -30.70 -20.03
N ALA A 22 12.34 -30.59 -19.58
CA ALA A 22 11.48 -29.46 -19.85
C ALA A 22 11.07 -28.80 -18.54
N THR A 23 11.32 -27.50 -18.43
CA THR A 23 10.97 -26.65 -17.28
C THR A 23 10.32 -25.36 -17.78
N VAL A 24 9.59 -24.69 -16.89
CA VAL A 24 9.05 -23.35 -17.17
C VAL A 24 10.17 -22.33 -17.06
N ASN A 25 10.31 -21.46 -18.06
CA ASN A 25 11.19 -20.30 -17.96
C ASN A 25 10.42 -19.14 -17.31
N GLU A 26 10.64 -18.95 -16.02
CA GLU A 26 9.96 -17.93 -15.20
C GLU A 26 10.15 -16.50 -15.70
N GLN A 27 11.26 -16.19 -16.36
CA GLN A 27 11.56 -14.84 -16.86
C GLN A 27 10.76 -14.47 -18.12
N THR A 28 10.34 -15.47 -18.91
CA THR A 28 9.74 -15.21 -20.23
C THR A 28 8.30 -15.68 -20.33
N ILE A 29 7.84 -16.58 -19.44
CA ILE A 29 6.50 -17.18 -19.52
C ILE A 29 5.40 -16.13 -19.45
N VAL A 30 5.56 -15.12 -18.60
CA VAL A 30 4.58 -14.03 -18.43
C VAL A 30 4.46 -13.20 -19.70
N ASN A 31 5.58 -12.83 -20.32
CA ASN A 31 5.63 -12.10 -21.59
C ASN A 31 5.09 -12.92 -22.77
N PHE A 32 5.34 -14.23 -22.77
CA PHE A 32 4.82 -15.13 -23.79
C PHE A 32 3.28 -15.19 -23.73
N VAL A 33 2.70 -15.34 -22.53
CA VAL A 33 1.24 -15.45 -22.36
C VAL A 33 0.55 -14.11 -22.67
N SER A 34 1.11 -12.99 -22.20
CA SER A 34 0.53 -11.67 -22.47
C SER A 34 0.67 -11.25 -23.94
N GLY A 35 1.85 -11.40 -24.53
CA GLY A 35 2.13 -10.93 -25.90
C GLY A 35 1.76 -11.92 -27.00
N GLN A 36 2.26 -13.16 -26.94
CA GLN A 36 2.06 -14.13 -28.04
C GLN A 36 0.69 -14.81 -27.98
N LEU A 37 0.22 -15.18 -26.79
CA LEU A 37 -1.12 -15.73 -26.61
C LEU A 37 -2.20 -14.64 -26.52
N ASN A 38 -1.80 -13.36 -26.47
CA ASN A 38 -2.67 -12.20 -26.33
C ASN A 38 -3.68 -12.34 -25.17
N ASN A 39 -3.23 -12.91 -24.04
CA ASN A 39 -4.07 -13.17 -22.88
C ASN A 39 -3.50 -12.53 -21.62
N LEU A 40 -3.75 -11.22 -21.47
CA LEU A 40 -3.28 -10.42 -20.35
C LEU A 40 -3.83 -10.93 -19.00
N GLU A 41 -5.10 -11.32 -18.96
CA GLU A 41 -5.74 -11.80 -17.72
C GLU A 41 -5.06 -13.07 -17.20
N LEU A 42 -4.78 -14.04 -18.08
CA LEU A 42 -4.06 -15.25 -17.69
C LEU A 42 -2.63 -14.93 -17.26
N ALA A 43 -1.93 -14.04 -17.97
CA ALA A 43 -0.57 -13.65 -17.63
C ALA A 43 -0.48 -13.01 -16.23
N VAL A 44 -1.41 -12.11 -15.90
CA VAL A 44 -1.50 -11.48 -14.57
C VAL A 44 -1.81 -12.52 -13.49
N ASN A 45 -2.78 -13.40 -13.73
CA ASN A 45 -3.16 -14.45 -12.75
C ASN A 45 -2.02 -15.46 -12.52
N LEU A 46 -1.33 -15.85 -13.58
CA LEU A 46 -0.17 -16.74 -13.53
C LEU A 46 0.97 -16.09 -12.74
N ALA A 47 1.27 -14.83 -13.03
CA ALA A 47 2.34 -14.10 -12.36
C ALA A 47 2.03 -13.83 -10.87
N LYS A 48 0.78 -13.46 -10.54
CA LYS A 48 0.32 -13.31 -9.14
C LYS A 48 0.45 -14.61 -8.34
N ARG A 49 0.08 -15.75 -8.92
CA ARG A 49 0.11 -17.05 -8.23
C ARG A 49 1.53 -17.64 -8.12
N GLY A 50 2.34 -17.44 -9.16
CA GLY A 50 3.70 -17.96 -9.22
C GLY A 50 4.78 -17.02 -8.67
N ASN A 51 4.40 -15.81 -8.24
CA ASN A 51 5.34 -14.73 -7.88
C ASN A 51 6.43 -14.52 -8.95
N LEU A 52 6.03 -14.55 -10.22
CA LEU A 52 6.94 -14.54 -11.36
C LEU A 52 7.31 -13.10 -11.74
N PRO A 53 8.57 -12.85 -12.14
CA PRO A 53 9.02 -11.53 -12.58
C PRO A 53 8.38 -11.11 -13.92
N GLY A 54 8.20 -9.81 -14.13
CA GLY A 54 7.59 -9.25 -15.36
C GLY A 54 6.07 -9.05 -15.25
N ALA A 55 5.48 -9.38 -14.10
CA ALA A 55 4.07 -9.12 -13.77
C ALA A 55 3.77 -7.63 -13.61
N GLU A 56 4.77 -6.89 -13.13
CA GLU A 56 4.69 -5.51 -12.70
C GLU A 56 4.08 -4.62 -13.78
N GLN A 57 4.63 -4.74 -14.98
CA GLN A 57 4.24 -3.94 -16.14
C GLN A 57 2.84 -4.33 -16.64
N LEU A 58 2.51 -5.62 -16.61
CA LEU A 58 1.18 -6.11 -17.00
C LEU A 58 0.09 -5.68 -16.02
N VAL A 59 0.40 -5.60 -14.72
CA VAL A 59 -0.54 -5.10 -13.70
C VAL A 59 -0.84 -3.62 -13.92
N VAL A 60 0.16 -2.83 -14.32
CA VAL A 60 -0.01 -1.41 -14.70
C VAL A 60 -0.82 -1.27 -15.98
N GLU A 61 -0.54 -2.06 -17.01
CA GLU A 61 -1.33 -2.07 -18.26
C GLU A 61 -2.79 -2.44 -18.00
N ARG A 62 -3.03 -3.49 -17.21
CA ARG A 62 -4.38 -3.90 -16.83
C ARG A 62 -5.10 -2.83 -16.03
N PHE A 63 -4.40 -2.13 -15.15
CA PHE A 63 -4.97 -0.98 -14.44
C PHE A 63 -5.43 0.10 -15.43
N HIS A 64 -4.60 0.44 -16.43
CA HIS A 64 -4.97 1.42 -17.45
C HIS A 64 -6.16 0.99 -18.31
N GLU A 65 -6.26 -0.28 -18.68
CA GLU A 65 -7.45 -0.82 -19.38
C GLU A 65 -8.73 -0.64 -18.56
N LEU A 66 -8.71 -1.04 -17.29
CA LEU A 66 -9.87 -0.92 -16.39
C LEU A 66 -10.25 0.55 -16.18
N PHE A 67 -9.24 1.41 -16.03
CA PHE A 67 -9.43 2.84 -15.86
C PHE A 67 -10.04 3.49 -17.10
N ALA A 68 -9.57 3.14 -18.30
CA ALA A 68 -10.12 3.61 -19.57
C ALA A 68 -11.56 3.13 -19.82
N GLN A 69 -11.89 1.94 -19.33
CA GLN A 69 -13.26 1.39 -19.35
C GLN A 69 -14.17 2.00 -18.27
N THR A 70 -13.72 3.00 -17.52
CA THR A 70 -14.45 3.63 -16.39
C THR A 70 -14.79 2.66 -15.24
N LYS A 71 -14.11 1.51 -15.17
CA LYS A 71 -14.27 0.50 -14.12
C LYS A 71 -13.42 0.83 -12.91
N TYR A 72 -13.68 1.99 -12.30
CA TYR A 72 -12.86 2.52 -11.20
C TYR A 72 -12.80 1.62 -9.97
N LYS A 73 -13.88 0.88 -9.66
CA LYS A 73 -13.92 -0.08 -8.55
C LYS A 73 -12.92 -1.21 -8.75
N GLU A 74 -12.95 -1.85 -9.92
CA GLU A 74 -12.06 -2.97 -10.26
C GLU A 74 -10.60 -2.50 -10.34
N ALA A 75 -10.37 -1.29 -10.87
CA ALA A 75 -9.05 -0.67 -10.90
C ALA A 75 -8.49 -0.43 -9.48
N ALA A 76 -9.34 0.01 -8.54
CA ALA A 76 -8.96 0.18 -7.14
C ALA A 76 -8.69 -1.15 -6.44
N GLU A 77 -9.47 -2.20 -6.71
CA GLU A 77 -9.24 -3.55 -6.18
C GLU A 77 -7.92 -4.12 -6.68
N LEU A 78 -7.62 -3.95 -7.98
CA LEU A 78 -6.34 -4.35 -8.56
C LEU A 78 -5.17 -3.61 -7.91
N ALA A 79 -5.32 -2.32 -7.60
CA ALA A 79 -4.30 -1.54 -6.95
C ALA A 79 -4.06 -1.97 -5.48
N ALA A 80 -5.14 -2.26 -4.75
CA ALA A 80 -5.06 -2.74 -3.38
C ALA A 80 -4.42 -4.15 -3.27
N GLU A 81 -4.62 -5.01 -4.27
CA GLU A 81 -4.02 -6.35 -4.36
C GLU A 81 -2.67 -6.37 -5.09
N SER A 82 -2.14 -5.21 -5.46
CA SER A 82 -0.92 -5.15 -6.27
C SER A 82 0.28 -5.67 -5.46
N PRO A 83 1.10 -6.57 -6.04
CA PRO A 83 2.26 -7.11 -5.35
C PRO A 83 3.22 -5.98 -4.97
N GLN A 84 3.73 -6.02 -3.74
CA GLN A 84 4.60 -4.98 -3.15
C GLN A 84 4.02 -3.55 -3.20
N GLY A 85 2.72 -3.39 -3.48
CA GLY A 85 2.11 -2.07 -3.61
C GLY A 85 2.55 -1.30 -4.87
N ILE A 86 2.88 -1.99 -5.96
CA ILE A 86 3.35 -1.32 -7.20
C ILE A 86 2.35 -0.30 -7.78
N LEU A 87 1.05 -0.48 -7.51
CA LEU A 87 0.00 0.47 -7.90
C LEU A 87 -0.43 1.42 -6.75
N ARG A 88 0.23 1.36 -5.60
CA ARG A 88 -0.04 2.24 -4.45
C ARG A 88 0.92 3.42 -4.45
N THR A 89 0.91 4.15 -5.58
CA THR A 89 1.83 5.25 -5.85
C THR A 89 1.08 6.58 -5.96
N PRO A 90 1.78 7.72 -5.73
CA PRO A 90 1.20 9.05 -5.92
C PRO A 90 0.60 9.26 -7.31
N ASP A 91 1.20 8.68 -8.35
CA ASP A 91 0.71 8.79 -9.73
C ASP A 91 -0.67 8.17 -9.92
N ILE A 92 -0.93 7.03 -9.27
CA ILE A 92 -2.23 6.35 -9.33
C ILE A 92 -3.28 7.18 -8.59
N VAL A 93 -2.94 7.72 -7.42
CA VAL A 93 -3.82 8.62 -6.66
C VAL A 93 -4.16 9.87 -7.48
N ALA A 94 -3.17 10.49 -8.13
CA ALA A 94 -3.37 11.65 -9.00
C ALA A 94 -4.29 11.32 -10.19
N LYS A 95 -4.17 10.13 -10.79
CA LYS A 95 -5.10 9.66 -11.83
C LYS A 95 -6.54 9.60 -11.31
N PHE A 96 -6.78 8.98 -10.15
CA PHE A 96 -8.12 8.95 -9.56
C PHE A 96 -8.64 10.35 -9.19
N GLN A 97 -7.77 11.26 -8.76
CA GLN A 97 -8.12 12.65 -8.45
C GLN A 97 -8.51 13.46 -9.68
N SER A 98 -7.90 13.16 -10.84
CA SER A 98 -8.18 13.86 -12.10
C SER A 98 -9.54 13.54 -12.70
N VAL A 99 -10.21 12.48 -12.23
CA VAL A 99 -11.50 12.06 -12.79
C VAL A 99 -12.61 13.03 -12.36
N PRO A 100 -13.34 13.65 -13.30
CA PRO A 100 -14.44 14.53 -12.96
C PRO A 100 -15.56 13.76 -12.26
N VAL A 101 -16.05 14.30 -11.15
CA VAL A 101 -17.14 13.69 -10.36
C VAL A 101 -18.47 14.03 -11.01
N GLN A 102 -19.21 13.02 -11.47
CA GLN A 102 -20.57 13.19 -11.95
C GLN A 102 -21.56 13.31 -10.78
N ALA A 103 -22.56 14.18 -10.92
CA ALA A 103 -23.57 14.41 -9.88
C ALA A 103 -24.30 13.10 -9.54
N GLY A 104 -24.33 12.73 -8.26
CA GLY A 104 -24.96 11.51 -7.76
C GLY A 104 -24.07 10.26 -7.72
N GLN A 105 -22.85 10.31 -8.28
CA GLN A 105 -21.87 9.21 -8.14
C GLN A 105 -20.85 9.52 -7.04
N THR A 106 -20.41 8.47 -6.33
CA THR A 106 -19.29 8.59 -5.38
C THR A 106 -18.01 8.95 -6.14
N PRO A 107 -17.22 9.93 -5.67
CA PRO A 107 -15.95 10.27 -6.29
C PRO A 107 -15.04 9.04 -6.44
N PRO A 108 -14.46 8.78 -7.64
CA PRO A 108 -13.60 7.62 -7.88
C PRO A 108 -12.43 7.53 -6.89
N LEU A 109 -11.86 8.67 -6.50
CA LEU A 109 -10.81 8.74 -5.48
C LEU A 109 -11.28 8.23 -4.11
N LEU A 110 -12.51 8.55 -3.70
CA LEU A 110 -13.06 8.05 -2.44
C LEU A 110 -13.34 6.55 -2.52
N GLN A 111 -13.77 6.06 -3.70
CA GLN A 111 -13.94 4.63 -3.95
C GLN A 111 -12.60 3.89 -3.86
N TYR A 112 -11.52 4.47 -4.39
CA TYR A 112 -10.16 3.94 -4.25
C TYR A 112 -9.78 3.75 -2.78
N PHE A 113 -9.83 4.82 -1.99
CA PHE A 113 -9.49 4.74 -0.56
C PHE A 113 -10.40 3.79 0.22
N GLY A 114 -11.70 3.75 -0.10
CA GLY A 114 -12.64 2.81 0.50
C GLY A 114 -12.23 1.35 0.27
N THR A 115 -11.81 1.01 -0.96
CA THR A 115 -11.30 -0.32 -1.27
C THR A 115 -10.00 -0.61 -0.52
N LEU A 116 -9.05 0.33 -0.46
CA LEU A 116 -7.81 0.11 0.29
C LEU A 116 -8.06 -0.09 1.79
N LEU A 117 -8.95 0.69 2.39
CA LEU A 117 -9.32 0.59 3.82
C LEU A 117 -10.01 -0.73 4.20
N THR A 118 -10.64 -1.42 3.24
CA THR A 118 -11.20 -2.76 3.46
C THR A 118 -10.15 -3.86 3.33
N ARG A 119 -9.08 -3.62 2.56
CA ARG A 119 -8.00 -4.58 2.34
C ARG A 119 -6.86 -4.46 3.34
N GLY A 120 -6.59 -3.26 3.87
CA GLY A 120 -5.51 -3.06 4.83
C GLY A 120 -5.29 -1.61 5.25
N LYS A 121 -4.06 -1.34 5.70
CA LYS A 121 -3.61 -0.04 6.20
C LYS A 121 -3.14 0.85 5.05
N LEU A 122 -3.55 2.11 5.08
CA LEU A 122 -3.07 3.15 4.14
C LEU A 122 -1.63 3.55 4.48
N ASN A 123 -0.86 3.88 3.44
CA ASN A 123 0.48 4.42 3.63
C ASN A 123 0.42 5.91 4.04
N ALA A 124 1.57 6.49 4.41
CA ALA A 124 1.64 7.87 4.89
C ALA A 124 1.07 8.91 3.87
N PHE A 125 1.36 8.72 2.59
CA PHE A 125 0.89 9.60 1.52
C PHE A 125 -0.62 9.47 1.28
N GLU A 126 -1.12 8.25 1.15
CA GLU A 126 -2.55 7.94 1.01
C GLU A 126 -3.36 8.44 2.21
N SER A 127 -2.82 8.27 3.42
CA SER A 127 -3.43 8.75 4.66
C SER A 127 -3.56 10.27 4.66
N LEU A 128 -2.54 10.99 4.18
CA LEU A 128 -2.57 12.44 4.05
C LEU A 128 -3.64 12.92 3.05
N GLU A 129 -3.68 12.31 1.87
CA GLU A 129 -4.63 12.69 0.82
C GLU A 129 -6.08 12.38 1.21
N LEU A 130 -6.34 11.21 1.79
CA LEU A 130 -7.66 10.88 2.32
C LEU A 130 -8.09 11.88 3.40
N SER A 131 -7.18 12.22 4.30
CA SER A 131 -7.45 13.16 5.39
C SER A 131 -7.77 14.55 4.87
N ARG A 132 -7.06 15.03 3.84
CA ARG A 132 -7.34 16.32 3.19
C ARG A 132 -8.76 16.37 2.65
N LEU A 133 -9.22 15.31 1.99
CA LEU A 133 -10.59 15.23 1.46
C LEU A 133 -11.64 15.26 2.59
N VAL A 134 -11.41 14.52 3.65
CA VAL A 134 -12.36 14.34 4.77
C VAL A 134 -12.45 15.60 5.62
N VAL A 135 -11.31 16.25 5.86
CA VAL A 135 -11.20 17.53 6.58
C VAL A 135 -11.94 18.63 5.81
N ASN A 136 -11.71 18.75 4.50
CA ASN A 136 -12.40 19.73 3.67
C ASN A 136 -13.93 19.51 3.61
N GLN A 137 -14.38 18.27 3.81
CA GLN A 137 -15.81 17.92 3.87
C GLN A 137 -16.41 18.02 5.29
N ASN A 138 -15.66 18.52 6.29
CA ASN A 138 -16.07 18.56 7.70
C ASN A 138 -16.47 17.19 8.29
N LYS A 139 -15.91 16.09 7.79
CA LYS A 139 -16.21 14.71 8.23
C LYS A 139 -15.16 14.15 9.19
N LYS A 140 -14.65 14.95 10.13
CA LYS A 140 -13.54 14.57 11.02
C LYS A 140 -13.77 13.30 11.84
N ASN A 141 -15.03 12.97 12.15
CA ASN A 141 -15.40 11.74 12.88
C ASN A 141 -14.93 10.47 12.17
N LEU A 142 -14.89 10.47 10.82
CA LEU A 142 -14.37 9.32 10.06
C LEU A 142 -12.87 9.12 10.29
N LEU A 143 -12.13 10.23 10.36
CA LEU A 143 -10.70 10.21 10.62
C LEU A 143 -10.38 9.64 12.00
N GLU A 144 -11.15 10.02 13.01
CA GLU A 144 -11.02 9.48 14.37
C GLU A 144 -11.24 7.97 14.41
N ASN A 145 -12.27 7.48 13.72
CA ASN A 145 -12.56 6.04 13.63
C ASN A 145 -11.41 5.28 12.95
N TRP A 146 -10.93 5.75 11.79
CA TRP A 146 -9.82 5.08 11.10
C TRP A 146 -8.50 5.15 11.87
N LEU A 147 -8.27 6.23 12.63
CA LEU A 147 -7.10 6.35 13.50
C LEU A 147 -7.19 5.37 14.69
N ALA A 148 -8.39 5.17 15.24
CA ALA A 148 -8.64 4.20 16.31
C ALA A 148 -8.49 2.75 15.83
N GLU A 149 -8.92 2.46 14.59
CA GLU A 149 -8.78 1.14 13.93
C GLU A 149 -7.37 0.86 13.39
N ASP A 150 -6.41 1.77 13.60
CA ASP A 150 -5.03 1.69 13.07
C ASP A 150 -4.95 1.53 11.54
N LYS A 151 -5.94 2.02 10.81
CA LYS A 151 -6.02 1.94 9.34
C LYS A 151 -5.21 3.01 8.61
N LEU A 152 -4.77 4.04 9.31
CA LEU A 152 -3.98 5.14 8.76
C LEU A 152 -2.55 5.07 9.26
N GLU A 153 -1.60 5.25 8.36
CA GLU A 153 -0.22 5.49 8.74
C GLU A 153 -0.07 6.95 9.18
N CYS A 154 0.40 7.13 10.41
CA CYS A 154 0.54 8.45 11.02
C CYS A 154 1.87 9.07 10.61
N SER A 155 1.81 10.29 10.07
CA SER A 155 2.97 11.09 9.69
C SER A 155 2.91 12.48 10.34
N GLU A 156 4.03 13.19 10.29
CA GLU A 156 4.11 14.59 10.75
C GLU A 156 3.18 15.49 9.92
N ASP A 157 3.22 15.37 8.60
CA ASP A 157 2.37 16.13 7.68
C ASP A 157 0.87 15.91 7.94
N LEU A 158 0.49 14.67 8.28
CA LEU A 158 -0.88 14.34 8.63
C LEU A 158 -1.31 15.05 9.93
N GLY A 159 -0.43 15.08 10.93
CA GLY A 159 -0.69 15.80 12.17
C GLY A 159 -0.82 17.31 11.95
N ASP A 160 0.04 17.89 11.11
CA ASP A 160 0.01 19.33 10.77
C ASP A 160 -1.30 19.71 10.07
N LEU A 161 -1.78 18.87 9.15
CA LEU A 161 -3.07 19.06 8.49
C LEU A 161 -4.22 19.03 9.50
N VAL A 162 -4.25 18.05 10.39
CA VAL A 162 -5.34 17.87 11.36
C VAL A 162 -5.32 18.95 12.43
N LYS A 163 -4.15 19.51 12.79
CA LYS A 163 -4.03 20.60 13.77
C LYS A 163 -4.87 21.82 13.40
N THR A 164 -5.09 22.06 12.11
CA THR A 164 -5.94 23.17 11.62
C THR A 164 -7.40 23.05 12.02
N VAL A 165 -7.86 21.83 12.34
CA VAL A 165 -9.26 21.53 12.67
C VAL A 165 -9.44 21.01 14.09
N ASP A 166 -8.48 20.21 14.58
CA ASP A 166 -8.57 19.57 15.88
C ASP A 166 -7.17 19.35 16.51
N ASN A 167 -6.85 20.15 17.52
CA ASN A 167 -5.56 20.09 18.22
C ASN A 167 -5.40 18.80 19.05
N ASP A 168 -6.51 18.23 19.56
CA ASP A 168 -6.48 17.00 20.35
C ASP A 168 -6.18 15.79 19.49
N LEU A 169 -6.82 15.71 18.33
CA LEU A 169 -6.59 14.65 17.37
C LEU A 169 -5.18 14.73 16.76
N ALA A 170 -4.71 15.94 16.46
CA ALA A 170 -3.36 16.17 15.94
C ALA A 170 -2.28 15.67 16.92
N LEU A 171 -2.43 15.93 18.22
CA LEU A 171 -1.51 15.42 19.24
C LEU A 171 -1.44 13.88 19.23
N LYS A 172 -2.58 13.19 19.12
CA LYS A 172 -2.62 11.72 19.03
C LYS A 172 -1.86 11.23 17.79
N ILE A 173 -2.01 11.91 16.66
CA ILE A 173 -1.32 11.58 15.41
C ILE A 173 0.18 11.79 15.56
N TYR A 174 0.66 12.92 16.12
CA TYR A 174 2.08 13.16 16.33
C TYR A 174 2.73 12.12 17.25
N ILE A 175 2.02 11.71 18.32
CA ILE A 175 2.49 10.66 19.23
C ILE A 175 2.62 9.33 18.47
N LYS A 176 1.61 8.95 17.68
CA LYS A 176 1.65 7.73 16.85
C LYS A 176 2.74 7.79 15.77
N ALA A 177 2.93 8.95 15.15
CA ALA A 177 3.98 9.22 14.14
C ALA A 177 5.39 9.30 14.74
N ARG A 178 5.52 9.29 16.08
CA ARG A 178 6.78 9.49 16.81
C ARG A 178 7.48 10.81 16.45
N ALA A 179 6.70 11.83 16.09
CA ALA A 179 7.20 13.17 15.79
C ALA A 179 7.50 13.94 17.08
N THR A 180 8.54 13.52 17.82
CA THR A 180 8.89 14.04 19.16
C THR A 180 8.91 15.57 19.25
N PRO A 181 9.53 16.31 18.29
CA PRO A 181 9.54 17.78 18.36
C PRO A 181 8.13 18.39 18.36
N LYS A 182 7.25 17.90 17.48
CA LYS A 182 5.86 18.38 17.36
C LYS A 182 5.01 18.00 18.58
N VAL A 183 5.24 16.82 19.16
CA VAL A 183 4.57 16.39 20.40
C VAL A 183 4.93 17.33 21.56
N VAL A 184 6.21 17.68 21.71
CA VAL A 184 6.68 18.60 22.75
C VAL A 184 6.07 19.99 22.56
N VAL A 185 6.06 20.51 21.33
CA VAL A 185 5.43 21.80 21.01
C VAL A 185 3.93 21.77 21.33
N ALA A 186 3.23 20.71 20.92
CA ALA A 186 1.79 20.56 21.16
C ALA A 186 1.47 20.48 22.67
N PHE A 187 2.28 19.78 23.47
CA PHE A 187 2.10 19.78 24.94
C PHE A 187 2.45 21.12 25.58
N ALA A 188 3.48 21.83 25.09
CA ALA A 188 3.87 23.14 25.59
C ALA A 188 2.79 24.20 25.32
N GLU A 189 2.19 24.20 24.12
CA GLU A 189 1.05 25.06 23.77
C GLU A 189 -0.15 24.82 24.70
N ARG A 190 -0.33 23.57 25.16
CA ARG A 190 -1.40 23.18 26.10
C ARG A 190 -1.03 23.37 27.58
N ARG A 191 0.20 23.82 27.87
CA ARG A 191 0.76 23.96 29.23
C ARG A 191 0.80 22.64 30.02
N GLU A 192 0.83 21.50 29.33
CA GLU A 192 0.87 20.16 29.94
C GLU A 192 2.32 19.67 30.12
N PHE A 193 3.15 20.46 30.82
CA PHE A 193 4.59 20.22 30.93
C PHE A 193 4.95 18.90 31.64
N ASP A 194 4.13 18.45 32.58
CA ASP A 194 4.34 17.18 33.28
C ASP A 194 4.30 15.98 32.31
N LYS A 195 3.44 16.04 31.28
CA LYS A 195 3.32 15.00 30.28
C LYS A 195 4.51 14.97 29.31
N ILE A 196 5.17 16.11 29.08
CA ILE A 196 6.39 16.20 28.28
C ILE A 196 7.49 15.34 28.92
N LEU A 197 7.71 15.50 30.24
CA LEU A 197 8.71 14.73 30.97
C LEU A 197 8.44 13.23 30.91
N ILE A 198 7.17 12.82 31.06
CA ILE A 198 6.75 11.42 30.97
C ILE A 198 7.01 10.87 29.56
N TYR A 199 6.58 11.60 28.53
CA TYR A 199 6.76 11.21 27.13
C TYR A 199 8.24 11.13 26.73
N SER A 200 9.06 12.10 27.14
CA SER A 200 10.51 12.11 26.88
C SER A 200 11.20 10.91 27.51
N LYS A 201 10.87 10.55 28.76
CA LYS A 201 11.41 9.33 29.41
C LYS A 201 11.06 8.08 28.62
N GLN A 202 9.82 7.96 28.15
CA GLN A 202 9.34 6.82 27.38
C GLN A 202 10.04 6.71 26.02
N CYS A 203 10.25 7.83 25.32
CA CYS A 203 10.97 7.87 24.05
C CYS A 203 12.47 7.55 24.21
N ILE A 204 13.12 8.08 25.25
CA ILE A 204 14.55 7.82 25.53
C ILE A 204 14.78 6.34 25.85
N LEU A 205 13.91 5.72 26.65
CA LEU A 205 13.99 4.28 26.96
C LEU A 205 13.85 3.42 25.70
N LEU A 206 12.96 3.78 24.78
CA LEU A 206 12.82 3.10 23.49
C LEU A 206 14.05 3.31 22.60
N GLY A 207 14.59 4.54 22.54
CA GLY A 207 15.81 4.84 21.79
C GLY A 207 17.00 4.00 22.26
N LEU A 208 17.23 3.94 23.58
CA LEU A 208 18.28 3.12 24.17
C LEU A 208 18.06 1.62 23.94
N TYR A 209 16.82 1.14 24.03
CA TYR A 209 16.48 -0.26 23.78
C TYR A 209 16.79 -0.70 22.34
N TYR A 210 16.43 0.12 21.34
CA TYR A 210 16.76 -0.15 19.93
C TYR A 210 18.26 -0.06 19.64
N GLN A 211 18.97 0.86 20.31
CA GLN A 211 20.41 0.95 20.21
C GLN A 211 21.07 -0.31 20.78
N THR A 212 20.64 -0.80 21.94
CA THR A 212 21.13 -2.07 22.50
C THR A 212 20.77 -3.30 21.66
N LEU A 213 19.61 -3.32 21.00
CA LEU A 213 19.24 -4.42 20.09
C LEU A 213 20.08 -4.45 18.80
N CYS A 214 20.43 -3.29 18.25
CA CYS A 214 21.37 -3.23 17.12
C CYS A 214 22.77 -3.75 17.52
N TRP A 215 23.21 -3.51 18.75
CA TRP A 215 24.49 -4.04 19.26
C TRP A 215 24.48 -5.56 19.53
N VAL A 216 23.32 -6.20 19.68
CA VAL A 216 23.20 -7.66 19.97
C VAL A 216 22.99 -8.50 18.70
N HIS A 217 22.75 -7.88 17.54
CA HIS A 217 22.57 -8.55 16.24
C HIS A 217 23.63 -8.15 15.19
N THR A 218 24.79 -7.67 15.65
CA THR A 218 26.02 -7.59 14.82
C THR A 218 27.05 -8.56 15.37
#